data_AF-A0A0R2T0K1-F1
#
_entry.id   AF-A0A0R2T0K1-F1
#
_cell.length_a   1.000
_cell.length_b   1.000
_cell.length_c   1.000
_cell.angle_alpha   90.00
_cell.angle_beta   90.00
_cell.angle_gamma   90.00
#
_symmetry.space_group_name_H-M   'P 1'
#
loop_
_entity.id
_entity.type
_entity.pdbx_description
1 polymer ?
#
loop_
_entity_poly.entity_id
_entity_poly.type
_entity_poly.pdbx_seq_one_letter_code
_entity_poly.pdbx_strand_id
1 'polypeptide(L)'
;MSNMQEEDIKRWTAKRKSALVLDIIQGKATVAEASRQFDLPPAEIEDWVAQAKAGMENALRAKPEDVREQYEREIKKLQEAYGEAMLELRARKKLESLLGKDET
;
A
#
# COMPACT_ATOMS: atom_id res chain seq x y z
N MET A 1 -29.02 0.55 23.49
CA MET A 1 -27.83 -0.07 22.87
C MET A 1 -28.07 -0.27 21.37
N SER A 2 -28.38 0.78 20.60
CA SER A 2 -28.78 0.66 19.19
C SER A 2 -28.03 1.56 18.21
N ASN A 3 -27.08 2.39 18.66
CA ASN A 3 -26.39 3.34 17.78
C ASN A 3 -25.03 2.85 17.24
N MET A 4 -24.46 1.77 17.77
CA MET A 4 -23.14 1.29 17.33
C MET A 4 -23.20 0.40 16.09
N GLN A 5 -24.27 -0.38 15.91
CA GLN A 5 -24.40 -1.31 14.77
C GLN A 5 -24.69 -0.59 13.45
N GLU A 6 -25.40 0.54 13.46
CA GLU A 6 -25.67 1.33 12.25
C GLU A 6 -24.46 2.13 11.75
N GLU A 7 -23.56 2.59 12.64
CA GLU A 7 -22.34 3.29 12.23
C GLU A 7 -21.31 2.33 11.62
N ASP A 8 -21.21 1.09 12.12
CA ASP A 8 -20.37 0.04 11.54
C ASP A 8 -20.78 -0.33 10.10
N ILE A 9 -22.07 -0.18 9.77
CA ILE A 9 -22.60 -0.45 8.42
C ILE A 9 -22.07 0.56 7.39
N LYS A 10 -21.63 1.76 7.80
CA LYS A 10 -21.15 2.80 6.87
C LYS A 10 -19.67 2.69 6.49
N ARG A 11 -18.81 2.06 7.31
CA ARG A 11 -17.35 2.05 7.07
C ARG A 11 -16.88 0.74 6.44
N TRP A 12 -16.43 0.81 5.18
CA TRP A 12 -15.75 -0.29 4.50
C TRP A 12 -14.32 -0.46 4.99
N THR A 13 -14.15 -1.20 6.10
CA THR A 13 -12.84 -1.64 6.58
C THR A 13 -12.28 -2.75 5.69
N ALA A 14 -10.95 -2.92 5.65
CA ALA A 14 -10.30 -3.98 4.88
C ALA A 14 -10.83 -5.39 5.22
N LYS A 15 -11.13 -5.64 6.49
CA LYS A 15 -11.71 -6.92 6.95
C LYS A 15 -13.12 -7.15 6.40
N ARG A 16 -13.97 -6.13 6.39
CA ARG A 16 -15.34 -6.25 5.85
C ARG A 16 -15.32 -6.38 4.33
N LYS A 17 -14.51 -5.56 3.66
CA LYS A 17 -14.29 -5.59 2.22
C LYS A 17 -13.85 -6.98 1.74
N SER A 18 -12.86 -7.57 2.41
CA SER A 18 -12.37 -8.92 2.08
C SER A 18 -13.42 -10.00 2.32
N ALA A 19 -14.20 -9.93 3.40
CA ALA A 19 -15.31 -10.87 3.64
C ALA A 19 -16.33 -10.84 2.49
N LEU A 20 -16.78 -9.64 2.08
CA LEU A 20 -17.72 -9.50 0.96
C LEU A 20 -17.13 -10.07 -0.35
N VAL A 21 -15.90 -9.68 -0.67
CA VAL A 21 -15.23 -10.14 -1.90
C VAL A 21 -15.03 -11.66 -1.90
N LEU A 22 -14.72 -12.27 -0.76
CA LEU A 22 -14.60 -13.72 -0.63
C LEU A 22 -15.92 -14.44 -0.89
N ASP A 23 -17.03 -13.94 -0.33
CA ASP A 23 -18.35 -14.52 -0.57
C ASP A 23 -18.74 -14.45 -2.06
N ILE A 24 -18.36 -13.37 -2.75
CA ILE A 24 -18.57 -13.23 -4.20
C ILE A 24 -17.70 -14.21 -4.99
N ILE A 25 -16.41 -14.33 -4.67
CA ILE A 25 -15.50 -15.26 -5.36
C ILE A 25 -15.94 -16.72 -5.14
N GLN A 26 -16.48 -17.04 -3.96
CA GLN A 26 -17.00 -18.37 -3.62
C GLN A 26 -18.39 -18.64 -4.21
N GLY A 27 -19.03 -17.66 -4.87
CA GLY A 27 -20.35 -17.79 -5.47
C GLY A 27 -21.51 -17.80 -4.48
N LYS A 28 -21.29 -17.40 -3.21
CA LYS A 28 -22.33 -17.30 -2.17
C LYS A 28 -23.19 -16.04 -2.32
N ALA A 29 -22.63 -15.01 -2.93
CA ALA A 29 -23.33 -13.77 -3.27
C ALA A 29 -22.89 -13.32 -4.66
N THR A 30 -23.78 -12.68 -5.40
CA THR A 30 -23.46 -12.00 -6.65
C THR A 30 -23.14 -10.52 -6.40
N VAL A 31 -22.43 -9.90 -7.34
CA VAL A 31 -22.19 -8.44 -7.32
C VAL A 31 -23.52 -7.67 -7.24
N ALA A 32 -24.54 -8.12 -7.95
CA ALA A 32 -25.86 -7.49 -7.95
C ALA A 32 -26.58 -7.60 -6.59
N GLU A 33 -26.50 -8.75 -5.93
CA GLU A 33 -27.05 -8.94 -4.58
C GLU A 33 -26.31 -8.09 -3.55
N ALA A 34 -24.98 -8.10 -3.60
CA ALA A 34 -24.14 -7.28 -2.73
C ALA A 34 -24.39 -5.78 -2.91
N SER A 35 -24.51 -5.33 -4.16
CA SER A 35 -24.83 -3.93 -4.50
C SER A 35 -26.15 -3.49 -3.90
N ARG A 36 -27.21 -4.30 -4.05
CA ARG A 36 -28.52 -4.01 -3.45
C ARG A 36 -28.51 -4.05 -1.93
N GLN A 37 -27.78 -5.01 -1.34
CA GLN A 37 -27.76 -5.21 0.10
C GLN A 37 -26.99 -4.11 0.84
N PHE A 38 -25.89 -3.62 0.25
CA PHE A 38 -24.99 -2.67 0.90
C PHE A 38 -25.03 -1.26 0.27
N ASP A 39 -25.97 -1.02 -0.65
CA ASP A 39 -26.13 0.23 -1.40
C ASP A 39 -24.80 0.73 -2.00
N LEU A 40 -24.08 -0.20 -2.61
CA LEU A 40 -22.79 0.05 -3.25
C LEU A 40 -22.94 0.03 -4.78
N PRO A 41 -22.24 0.90 -5.52
CA PRO A 41 -22.16 0.79 -6.97
C PRO A 41 -21.60 -0.58 -7.38
N PRO A 42 -22.23 -1.30 -8.34
CA PRO A 42 -21.71 -2.58 -8.83
C PRO A 42 -20.24 -2.49 -9.28
N ALA A 43 -19.87 -1.40 -9.95
CA ALA A 43 -18.51 -1.15 -10.43
C ALA A 43 -17.47 -1.11 -9.29
N GLU A 44 -17.83 -0.55 -8.12
CA GLU A 44 -16.92 -0.49 -6.98
C GLU A 44 -16.66 -1.90 -6.42
N ILE A 45 -17.70 -2.73 -6.35
CA ILE A 45 -17.59 -4.12 -5.91
C ILE A 45 -16.77 -4.95 -6.92
N GLU A 46 -16.99 -4.73 -8.22
CA GLU A 46 -16.22 -5.36 -9.30
C GLU A 46 -14.73 -5.00 -9.21
N ASP A 47 -14.41 -3.72 -8.99
CA ASP A 47 -13.04 -3.26 -8.77
C ASP A 47 -12.39 -3.96 -7.57
N TRP A 48 -13.14 -4.15 -6.48
CA TRP A 48 -12.64 -4.83 -5.30
C TRP A 48 -12.35 -6.30 -5.56
N VAL A 49 -13.22 -6.99 -6.30
CA VAL A 49 -13.03 -8.38 -6.72
C VAL A 49 -11.82 -8.49 -7.66
N ALA A 50 -11.65 -7.56 -8.60
CA ALA A 50 -10.52 -7.51 -9.51
C ALA A 50 -9.19 -7.30 -8.75
N GLN A 51 -9.15 -6.32 -7.83
CA GLN A 51 -7.99 -6.07 -6.98
C GLN A 51 -7.63 -7.29 -6.12
N ALA A 52 -8.61 -7.99 -5.55
CA ALA A 52 -8.36 -9.19 -4.75
C ALA A 52 -7.81 -10.34 -5.59
N LYS A 53 -8.32 -10.55 -6.80
CA LYS A 53 -7.81 -11.57 -7.74
C LYS A 53 -6.37 -11.27 -8.16
N ALA A 54 -6.07 -10.02 -8.53
CA ALA A 54 -4.72 -9.59 -8.88
C ALA A 54 -3.75 -9.70 -7.69
N GLY A 55 -4.20 -9.32 -6.48
CA GLY A 55 -3.43 -9.47 -5.25
C GLY A 55 -3.11 -10.92 -4.93
N MET A 56 -4.07 -11.84 -5.16
CA MET A 56 -3.86 -13.27 -5.00
C MET A 56 -2.86 -13.81 -6.04
N GLU A 57 -2.97 -13.44 -7.31
CA GLU A 57 -2.00 -13.83 -8.35
C GLU A 57 -0.59 -13.35 -7.98
N ASN A 58 -0.45 -12.09 -7.55
CA ASN A 58 0.83 -11.55 -7.12
C ASN A 58 1.39 -12.26 -5.89
N ALA A 59 0.56 -12.57 -4.90
CA ALA A 59 0.97 -13.31 -3.72
C ALA A 59 1.40 -14.76 -4.04
N LEU A 60 0.83 -15.37 -5.08
CA LEU A 60 1.22 -16.70 -5.55
C LEU A 60 2.45 -16.67 -6.47
N ARG A 61 2.63 -15.61 -7.26
CA ARG A 61 3.80 -15.40 -8.12
C ARG A 61 5.04 -15.03 -7.31
N ALA A 62 4.87 -14.17 -6.31
CA ALA A 62 5.96 -13.68 -5.50
C ALA A 62 6.27 -14.67 -4.38
N LYS A 63 7.49 -15.20 -4.32
CA LYS A 63 7.96 -15.85 -3.09
C LYS A 63 8.03 -14.77 -2.00
N PRO A 64 7.33 -14.93 -0.86
CA PRO A 64 7.31 -13.90 0.19
C PRO A 64 8.71 -13.49 0.67
N GLU A 65 9.67 -14.42 0.64
CA GLU A 65 11.08 -14.16 0.97
C GLU A 65 11.73 -13.20 -0.04
N ASP A 66 11.39 -13.33 -1.33
CA ASP A 66 11.99 -12.57 -2.44
C ASP A 66 11.52 -11.10 -2.42
N VAL A 67 10.23 -10.85 -2.12
CA VAL A 67 9.69 -9.48 -2.02
C VAL A 67 10.32 -8.71 -0.87
N ARG A 68 10.42 -9.35 0.31
CA ARG A 68 11.04 -8.72 1.46
C ARG A 68 12.52 -8.44 1.21
N GLU A 69 13.23 -9.41 0.63
CA GLU A 69 14.64 -9.25 0.31
C GLU A 69 14.87 -8.17 -0.76
N GLN A 70 13.99 -8.07 -1.76
CA GLN A 70 14.03 -6.99 -2.75
C GLN A 70 13.86 -5.61 -2.10
N TYR A 71 12.86 -5.44 -1.22
CA TYR A 71 12.68 -4.19 -0.49
C TYR A 71 13.87 -3.87 0.42
N GLU A 72 14.41 -4.85 1.13
CA GLU A 72 15.61 -4.66 1.97
C GLU A 72 16.82 -4.25 1.12
N ARG A 73 17.02 -4.84 -0.07
CA ARG A 73 18.08 -4.44 -1.00
C ARG A 73 17.88 -3.02 -1.53
N GLU A 74 16.66 -2.64 -1.90
CA GLU A 74 16.35 -1.29 -2.36
C GLU A 74 16.58 -0.25 -1.27
N ILE A 75 16.11 -0.51 -0.05
CA ILE A 75 16.34 0.35 1.11
C ILE A 75 17.85 0.51 1.36
N LYS A 76 18.61 -0.58 1.31
CA LYS A 76 20.06 -0.54 1.51
C LYS A 76 20.75 0.32 0.45
N LYS A 77 20.45 0.11 -0.84
CA LYS A 77 21.00 0.91 -1.94
C LYS A 77 20.67 2.39 -1.78
N LEU A 78 19.44 2.70 -1.38
CA LEU A 78 19.00 4.09 -1.19
C LEU A 78 19.73 4.74 0.00
N GLN A 79 19.92 4.01 1.09
CA GLN A 79 20.69 4.47 2.26
C GLN A 79 22.16 4.72 1.92
N GLU A 80 22.78 3.84 1.13
CA GLU A 80 24.17 3.99 0.67
C GLU A 80 24.31 5.26 -0.20
N ALA A 81 23.46 5.42 -1.22
CA ALA A 81 23.48 6.59 -2.09
C ALA A 81 23.22 7.90 -1.33
N TYR A 82 22.28 7.87 -0.38
CA TYR A 82 22.01 9.02 0.49
C TYR A 82 23.21 9.36 1.39
N GLY A 83 23.87 8.34 1.95
CA GLY A 83 25.07 8.49 2.77
C GLY A 83 26.23 9.11 1.98
N GLU A 84 26.48 8.63 0.77
CA GLU A 84 27.48 9.19 -0.15
C GLU A 84 27.20 10.65 -0.48
N ALA A 85 25.96 10.98 -0.87
CA ALA A 85 25.58 12.37 -1.17
C ALA A 85 25.75 13.31 0.03
N MET A 86 25.45 12.84 1.25
CA MET A 86 25.64 13.61 2.48
C MET A 86 27.13 13.82 2.81
N LEU A 87 27.98 12.84 2.53
CA LEU A 87 29.43 12.97 2.70
C LEU A 87 30.01 13.96 1.70
N GLU A 88 29.60 13.89 0.42
CA GLU A 88 30.01 14.87 -0.58
C GLU A 88 29.59 16.29 -0.19
N LEU A 89 28.34 16.47 0.28
CA LEU A 89 27.84 17.76 0.73
C LEU A 89 28.67 18.32 1.89
N ARG A 90 29.03 17.47 2.88
CA ARG A 90 29.88 17.88 4.00
C ARG A 90 31.29 18.25 3.53
N ALA A 91 31.87 17.47 2.63
CA ALA A 91 33.20 17.75 2.09
C ALA A 91 33.22 19.09 1.33
N ARG A 92 32.20 19.36 0.50
CA ARG A 92 32.05 20.64 -0.21
C ARG A 92 31.93 21.82 0.75
N LYS A 93 31.03 21.74 1.73
CA LYS A 93 30.87 22.79 2.75
C LYS A 93 32.16 23.05 3.53
N LYS A 94 32.90 21.98 3.88
CA LYS A 94 34.17 22.12 4.59
C LYS A 94 35.24 22.79 3.71
N LEU A 95 35.28 22.46 2.41
CA LEU A 95 36.17 23.10 1.46
C LEU A 95 35.83 24.58 1.26
N GLU A 96 34.55 24.93 1.13
CA GLU A 96 34.10 26.32 1.00
C GLU A 96 34.51 27.17 2.21
N SER A 97 34.31 26.64 3.42
CA SER A 97 34.75 27.28 4.67
C SER A 97 36.27 27.47 4.72
N LEU A 98 37.06 26.48 4.30
CA LEU A 98 38.52 26.58 4.26
C LEU A 98 39.02 27.57 3.19
N LEU A 99 38.27 27.76 2.11
CA LEU A 99 38.57 28.72 1.05
C LEU A 99 38.08 30.15 1.37
N GLY A 100 37.51 30.38 2.55
CA GLY A 100 37.04 31.70 2.98
C GLY A 100 35.87 32.24 2.15
N LYS A 101 35.14 31.38 1.43
CA LYS A 101 34.02 31.79 0.57
C LYS A 101 32.73 32.10 1.32
N ASP A 102 32.73 31.98 2.66
CA ASP A 102 31.60 32.30 3.54
C ASP A 102 31.52 33.81 3.90
N GLU A 103 32.47 34.66 3.47
CA GLU A 103 32.53 36.10 3.84
C GLU A 103 32.03 37.10 2.77
N THR A 104 31.27 36.67 1.75
CA THR A 104 30.56 37.56 0.81
C THR A 104 29.13 37.16 0.63
#